data_AF-A0A955RWC2-F1
#
_entry.id   AF-A0A955RWC2-F1
#
_cell.length_a   1.000
_cell.length_b   1.000
_cell.length_c   1.000
_cell.angle_alpha   90.00
_cell.angle_beta   90.00
_cell.angle_gamma   90.00
#
_symmetry.space_group_name_H-M   'P 1'
#
loop_
_entity.id
_entity.type
_entity.pdbx_description
1 polymer ?
#
loop_
_entity_poly.entity_id
_entity_poly.type
_entity_poly.pdbx_seq_one_letter_code
_entity_poly.pdbx_strand_id
1 'polypeptide(L)'
;INIEDAHSSISAQKQIAEIFQSLVGKYNLSLIGVEGTTGPIDTSMVSSFPIKDVRKQVAESLLAETAINASEFFHMVSDENVELMGIEDQQLYEDNIKTYADLLNAQQILKPELIGLHQIIGELESKVFSSEVVEYRRLQIGHRDGAVPFTEYWKMLEKIIERTGVDYSSYTHLNKLVQTAKLEAEIDFEKANQERDQLVNELKSKLTPKAIEDLTDRALQFKLGKTTPGNFHAHLVDLAKEYGISPLPFEDFILYAQYAVVYEQIDLITVFNEIEQLESGIEKNLYVSKEEKQFAEFTRVIQVLTKFLETKLSTNDEFYYRQHEKQFEISSIRAYLDELVGKYGIDYKSKADLDLLNKFIPSADKFYRQVKDRNDALLSNL
;
A
#
# COMPACT_ATOMS: atom_id res chain seq x y z
N ILE A 1 17.60 -9.36 -1.03
CA ILE A 1 16.22 -9.32 -0.48
C ILE A 1 16.20 -8.16 0.50
N ASN A 2 15.27 -7.22 0.39
CA ASN A 2 15.11 -6.14 1.37
C ASN A 2 13.93 -6.49 2.29
N ILE A 3 14.07 -6.26 3.60
CA ILE A 3 13.05 -6.49 4.62
C ILE A 3 12.91 -5.19 5.41
N GLU A 4 11.73 -4.57 5.34
CA GLU A 4 11.45 -3.35 6.09
C GLU A 4 11.33 -3.63 7.59
N ASP A 5 11.98 -2.80 8.40
CA ASP A 5 12.02 -2.93 9.85
C ASP A 5 11.04 -1.96 10.54
N ALA A 6 10.02 -2.50 11.21
CA ALA A 6 9.23 -1.77 12.19
C ALA A 6 9.86 -1.91 13.58
N HIS A 7 10.94 -1.18 13.81
CA HIS A 7 11.85 -1.35 14.95
C HIS A 7 11.13 -1.32 16.32
N SER A 8 10.14 -0.44 16.48
CA SER A 8 9.39 -0.28 17.74
C SER A 8 8.30 -1.33 17.98
N SER A 9 8.11 -2.29 17.07
CA SER A 9 7.06 -3.31 17.15
C SER A 9 7.65 -4.69 17.42
N ILE A 10 7.55 -5.17 18.66
CA ILE A 10 8.06 -6.49 19.07
C ILE A 10 7.44 -7.61 18.22
N SER A 11 6.15 -7.52 17.88
CA SER A 11 5.50 -8.53 17.03
C SER A 11 6.10 -8.54 15.62
N ALA A 12 6.38 -7.36 15.04
CA ALA A 12 7.05 -7.25 13.75
C ALA A 12 8.48 -7.79 13.82
N GLN A 13 9.25 -7.45 14.86
CA GLN A 13 10.61 -7.99 15.07
C GLN A 13 10.62 -9.51 15.07
N LYS A 14 9.70 -10.14 15.81
CA LYS A 14 9.59 -11.60 15.86
C LYS A 14 9.24 -12.19 14.50
N GLN A 15 8.33 -11.56 13.76
CA GLN A 15 7.96 -12.01 12.43
C GLN A 15 9.13 -11.90 11.43
N ILE A 16 9.91 -10.82 11.53
CA ILE A 16 11.14 -10.62 10.74
C ILE A 16 12.17 -11.71 11.06
N ALA A 17 12.35 -12.07 12.33
CA ALA A 17 13.24 -13.18 12.72
C ALA A 17 12.80 -14.53 12.12
N GLU A 18 11.49 -14.79 12.04
CA GLU A 18 10.97 -15.98 11.35
C GLU A 18 11.22 -15.94 9.84
N ILE A 19 11.14 -14.75 9.23
CA ILE A 19 11.50 -14.56 7.81
C ILE A 19 12.98 -14.90 7.62
N PHE A 20 13.89 -14.39 8.47
CA PHE A 20 15.31 -14.74 8.41
C PHE A 20 15.53 -16.25 8.53
N GLN A 21 14.89 -16.92 9.50
CA GLN A 21 15.00 -18.37 9.66
C GLN A 21 14.57 -19.13 8.40
N SER A 22 13.48 -18.72 7.76
CA SER A 22 13.02 -19.34 6.52
C SER A 22 13.97 -19.03 5.35
N LEU A 23 14.47 -17.80 5.23
CA LEU A 23 15.31 -17.39 4.11
C LEU A 23 16.70 -18.00 4.17
N VAL A 24 17.37 -17.88 5.32
CA VAL A 24 18.71 -18.42 5.54
C VAL A 24 18.70 -19.94 5.43
N GLY A 25 17.79 -20.62 6.15
CA GLY A 25 17.75 -22.08 6.17
C GLY A 25 17.33 -22.73 4.84
N LYS A 26 16.49 -22.08 4.01
CA LYS A 26 16.03 -22.64 2.73
C LYS A 26 16.89 -22.24 1.53
N TYR A 27 17.44 -21.04 1.54
CA TYR A 27 18.16 -20.47 0.39
C TYR A 27 19.66 -20.32 0.63
N ASN A 28 20.17 -20.79 1.79
CA ASN A 28 21.58 -20.80 2.13
C ASN A 28 22.23 -19.42 1.99
N LEU A 29 21.53 -18.39 2.49
CA LEU A 29 22.04 -17.01 2.51
C LEU A 29 23.12 -16.89 3.58
N SER A 30 24.26 -16.29 3.23
CA SER A 30 25.44 -16.22 4.09
C SER A 30 25.66 -14.87 4.78
N LEU A 31 24.90 -13.83 4.42
CA LEU A 31 25.07 -12.47 4.92
C LEU A 31 23.72 -11.81 5.20
N ILE A 32 23.62 -11.14 6.35
CA ILE A 32 22.56 -10.18 6.67
C ILE A 32 23.22 -8.81 6.87
N GLY A 33 22.93 -7.88 5.94
CA GLY A 33 23.30 -6.47 6.07
C GLY A 33 22.30 -5.72 6.94
N VAL A 34 22.80 -4.89 7.87
CA VAL A 34 22.00 -4.13 8.84
C VAL A 34 22.22 -2.63 8.61
N GLU A 35 21.14 -1.90 8.35
CA GLU A 35 21.16 -0.42 8.25
C GLU A 35 21.35 0.23 9.63
N GLY A 36 21.91 1.45 9.65
CA GLY A 36 22.09 2.22 10.89
C GLY A 36 23.28 1.79 11.77
N THR A 37 24.09 0.85 11.32
CA THR A 37 25.35 0.46 11.98
C THR A 37 26.43 0.10 10.96
N THR A 38 27.70 0.06 11.38
CA THR A 38 28.86 -0.13 10.51
C THR A 38 29.73 -1.30 10.97
N GLY A 39 30.21 -2.10 10.01
CA GLY A 39 31.17 -3.18 10.26
C GLY A 39 30.55 -4.44 10.89
N PRO A 40 31.38 -5.42 11.26
CA PRO A 40 30.90 -6.69 11.80
C PRO A 40 30.13 -6.51 13.11
N ILE A 41 28.98 -7.17 13.23
CA ILE A 41 28.15 -7.15 14.44
C ILE A 41 28.41 -8.42 15.26
N ASP A 42 29.00 -8.24 16.45
CA ASP A 42 29.35 -9.33 17.33
C ASP A 42 28.23 -9.66 18.34
N THR A 43 27.60 -10.83 18.17
CA THR A 43 26.59 -11.36 19.10
C THR A 43 27.14 -12.46 20.01
N SER A 44 28.45 -12.74 19.96
CA SER A 44 29.09 -13.89 20.61
C SER A 44 28.86 -13.95 22.11
N MET A 45 28.63 -12.81 22.76
CA MET A 45 28.26 -12.75 24.18
C MET A 45 27.04 -13.64 24.52
N VAL A 46 26.08 -13.76 23.60
CA VAL A 46 24.89 -14.60 23.75
C VAL A 46 24.96 -15.83 22.84
N SER A 47 25.32 -15.67 21.57
CA SER A 47 25.27 -16.74 20.56
C SER A 47 26.20 -17.92 20.87
N SER A 48 27.33 -17.67 21.56
CA SER A 48 28.29 -18.72 21.95
C SER A 48 27.83 -19.59 23.13
N PHE A 49 26.75 -19.21 23.83
CA PHE A 49 26.27 -19.96 24.98
C PHE A 49 25.65 -21.30 24.54
N PRO A 50 26.02 -22.45 25.15
CA PRO A 50 25.68 -23.77 24.59
C PRO A 50 24.20 -24.17 24.74
N ILE A 51 23.42 -23.45 25.56
CA ILE A 51 22.01 -23.80 25.84
C ILE A 51 21.09 -22.87 25.06
N LYS A 52 20.48 -23.39 24.00
CA LYS A 52 19.61 -22.64 23.07
C LYS A 52 18.42 -21.96 23.76
N ASP A 53 17.79 -22.62 24.73
CA ASP A 53 16.67 -22.03 25.47
C ASP A 53 17.10 -20.81 26.30
N VAL A 54 18.33 -20.82 26.85
CA VAL A 54 18.88 -19.68 27.58
C VAL A 54 19.20 -18.53 26.63
N ARG A 55 19.82 -18.82 25.48
CA ARG A 55 20.06 -17.81 24.42
C ARG A 55 18.76 -17.12 24.03
N LYS A 56 17.70 -17.91 23.79
CA LYS A 56 16.38 -17.41 23.43
C LYS A 56 15.78 -16.52 24.51
N GLN A 57 15.80 -16.93 25.77
CA GLN A 57 15.26 -16.12 26.87
C GLN A 57 16.00 -14.77 27.01
N VAL A 58 17.33 -14.77 26.91
CA VAL A 58 18.13 -13.54 26.97
C VAL A 58 17.83 -12.65 25.77
N ALA A 59 17.82 -13.20 24.56
CA ALA A 59 17.53 -12.45 23.35
C ALA A 59 16.08 -11.90 23.36
N GLU A 60 15.10 -12.64 23.87
CA GLU A 60 13.72 -12.16 24.02
C GLU A 60 13.62 -10.97 24.99
N SER A 61 14.40 -11.00 26.08
CA SER A 61 14.48 -9.86 27.02
C SER A 61 15.10 -8.63 26.36
N LEU A 62 16.25 -8.79 25.69
CA LEU A 62 16.93 -7.69 24.99
C LEU A 62 16.07 -7.09 23.87
N LEU A 63 15.36 -7.93 23.12
CA LEU A 63 14.45 -7.50 22.07
C LEU A 63 13.25 -6.73 22.66
N ALA A 64 12.71 -7.17 23.79
CA ALA A 64 11.63 -6.47 24.48
C ALA A 64 12.05 -5.10 25.05
N GLU A 65 13.34 -4.96 25.41
CA GLU A 65 13.96 -3.70 25.85
C GLU A 65 14.41 -2.82 24.68
N THR A 66 14.17 -3.22 23.42
CA THR A 66 14.66 -2.53 22.20
C THR A 66 16.19 -2.39 22.15
N ALA A 67 16.92 -3.22 22.89
CA ALA A 67 18.38 -3.18 22.95
C ALA A 67 19.05 -3.89 21.76
N ILE A 68 18.31 -4.79 21.10
CA ILE A 68 18.72 -5.48 19.87
C ILE A 68 17.57 -5.47 18.87
N ASN A 69 17.87 -5.65 17.60
CA ASN A 69 16.87 -5.82 16.54
C ASN A 69 16.62 -7.30 16.17
N ALA A 70 15.72 -7.55 15.22
CA ALA A 70 15.36 -8.89 14.76
C ALA A 70 16.54 -9.68 14.15
N SER A 71 17.48 -8.99 13.49
CA SER A 71 18.64 -9.64 12.86
C SER A 71 19.64 -10.14 13.90
N GLU A 72 19.89 -9.33 14.95
CA GLU A 72 20.68 -9.72 16.11
C GLU A 72 20.00 -10.83 16.91
N PHE A 73 18.68 -10.71 17.14
CA PHE A 73 17.89 -11.76 17.80
C PHE A 73 18.02 -13.10 17.07
N PHE A 74 17.83 -13.09 15.74
CA PHE A 74 17.97 -14.28 14.92
C PHE A 74 19.39 -14.86 15.01
N HIS A 75 20.42 -14.03 14.85
CA HIS A 75 21.82 -14.44 14.93
C HIS A 75 22.22 -14.97 16.33
N MET A 76 21.58 -14.48 17.41
CA MET A 76 21.79 -14.98 18.77
C MET A 76 21.17 -16.35 19.04
N VAL A 77 20.00 -16.65 18.45
CA VAL A 77 19.21 -17.84 18.78
C VAL A 77 19.45 -18.99 17.80
N SER A 78 19.73 -18.66 16.55
CA SER A 78 19.95 -19.59 15.46
C SER A 78 21.28 -20.33 15.57
N ASP A 79 21.36 -21.48 14.90
CA ASP A 79 22.62 -22.23 14.71
C ASP A 79 23.08 -22.16 13.24
N GLU A 80 22.39 -21.36 12.42
CA GLU A 80 22.72 -21.14 11.02
C GLU A 80 24.01 -20.32 10.89
N ASN A 81 24.85 -20.68 9.91
CA ASN A 81 26.11 -19.98 9.65
C ASN A 81 25.87 -18.78 8.73
N VAL A 82 25.59 -17.63 9.33
CA VAL A 82 25.28 -16.37 8.64
C VAL A 82 26.04 -15.22 9.27
N GLU A 83 26.69 -14.41 8.47
CA GLU A 83 27.38 -13.21 8.93
C GLU A 83 26.39 -12.06 9.13
N LEU A 84 26.61 -11.28 10.19
CA LEU A 84 25.83 -10.09 10.48
C LEU A 84 26.74 -8.86 10.36
N MET A 85 26.43 -7.98 9.41
CA MET A 85 27.29 -6.84 9.07
C MET A 85 26.48 -5.55 8.99
N GLY A 86 26.93 -4.53 9.71
CA GLY A 86 26.50 -3.16 9.50
C GLY A 86 27.01 -2.63 8.16
N ILE A 87 26.08 -2.16 7.33
CA ILE A 87 26.38 -1.70 5.96
C ILE A 87 26.25 -0.19 5.79
N GLU A 88 26.03 0.56 6.88
CA GLU A 88 25.85 2.01 6.85
C GLU A 88 27.12 2.77 6.45
N ASP A 89 26.95 3.95 5.84
CA ASP A 89 28.00 4.96 5.79
C ASP A 89 27.71 6.02 6.85
N GLN A 90 28.55 6.07 7.89
CA GLN A 90 28.34 6.93 9.05
C GLN A 90 28.24 8.42 8.66
N GLN A 91 29.05 8.88 7.71
CA GLN A 91 29.06 10.28 7.31
C GLN A 91 27.79 10.64 6.54
N LEU A 92 27.37 9.79 5.60
CA LEU A 92 26.12 9.99 4.86
C LEU A 92 24.90 9.94 5.78
N TYR A 93 24.89 9.03 6.76
CA TYR A 93 23.84 8.94 7.77
C TYR A 93 23.73 10.23 8.61
N GLU A 94 24.85 10.71 9.17
CA GLU A 94 24.88 11.94 9.99
C GLU A 94 24.46 13.17 9.18
N ASP A 95 24.97 13.29 7.94
CA ASP A 95 24.64 14.38 7.04
C ASP A 95 23.16 14.36 6.61
N ASN A 96 22.58 13.17 6.43
CA ASN A 96 21.17 13.00 6.11
C ASN A 96 20.28 13.37 7.31
N ILE A 97 20.60 12.90 8.52
CA ILE A 97 19.86 13.24 9.75
C ILE A 97 19.85 14.73 10.00
N LYS A 98 21.00 15.39 9.82
CA LYS A 98 21.08 16.85 10.02
C LYS A 98 20.14 17.59 9.09
N THR A 99 20.17 17.27 7.80
CA THR A 99 19.27 17.92 6.82
C THR A 99 17.81 17.59 7.10
N TYR A 100 17.50 16.35 7.52
CA TYR A 100 16.15 15.95 7.92
C TYR A 100 15.65 16.75 9.14
N ALA A 101 16.48 16.92 10.18
CA ALA A 101 16.14 17.68 11.37
C ALA A 101 15.89 19.17 11.04
N ASP A 102 16.70 19.76 10.15
CA ASP A 102 16.51 21.15 9.70
C ASP A 102 15.15 21.32 8.98
N LEU A 103 14.77 20.37 8.12
CA LEU A 103 13.47 20.37 7.43
C LEU A 103 12.32 20.15 8.41
N LEU A 104 12.46 19.20 9.34
CA LEU A 104 11.44 18.91 10.35
C LEU A 104 11.14 20.14 11.22
N ASN A 105 12.19 20.87 11.63
CA ASN A 105 12.04 22.13 12.36
C ASN A 105 11.33 23.21 11.52
N ALA A 106 11.61 23.25 10.21
CA ALA A 106 10.96 24.16 9.29
C ALA A 106 9.48 23.80 9.01
N GLN A 107 9.03 22.56 9.25
CA GLN A 107 7.65 22.16 8.98
C GLN A 107 6.63 23.02 9.74
N GLN A 108 6.95 23.52 10.93
CA GLN A 108 6.04 24.38 11.70
C GLN A 108 5.71 25.69 10.96
N ILE A 109 6.67 26.25 10.25
CA ILE A 109 6.49 27.49 9.48
C ILE A 109 6.04 27.24 8.04
N LEU A 110 6.37 26.07 7.46
CA LEU A 110 5.97 25.71 6.10
C LEU A 110 4.51 25.25 6.03
N LYS A 111 4.03 24.56 7.06
CA LYS A 111 2.69 23.95 7.06
C LYS A 111 1.55 24.95 6.83
N PRO A 112 1.50 26.14 7.48
CA PRO A 112 0.48 27.14 7.19
C PRO A 112 0.48 27.59 5.72
N GLU A 113 1.67 27.79 5.14
CA GLU A 113 1.82 28.22 3.74
C GLU A 113 1.36 27.14 2.75
N LEU A 114 1.71 25.87 3.01
CA LEU A 114 1.26 24.74 2.20
C LEU A 114 -0.26 24.55 2.30
N ILE A 115 -0.84 24.70 3.49
CA ILE A 115 -2.30 24.67 3.69
C ILE A 115 -2.96 25.79 2.88
N GLY A 116 -2.45 27.02 2.98
CA GLY A 116 -2.96 28.15 2.22
C GLY A 116 -2.88 27.93 0.72
N LEU A 117 -1.76 27.40 0.23
CA LEU A 117 -1.57 27.03 -1.17
C LEU A 117 -2.61 25.99 -1.62
N HIS A 118 -2.85 24.95 -0.83
CA HIS A 118 -3.90 23.96 -1.12
C HIS A 118 -5.31 24.55 -1.09
N GLN A 119 -5.61 25.51 -0.20
CA GLN A 119 -6.90 26.22 -0.21
C GLN A 119 -7.10 27.01 -1.50
N ILE A 120 -6.05 27.69 -1.98
CA ILE A 120 -6.09 28.42 -3.25
C ILE A 120 -6.34 27.46 -4.42
N ILE A 121 -5.64 26.31 -4.44
CA ILE A 121 -5.86 25.28 -5.47
C ILE A 121 -7.30 24.76 -5.41
N GLY A 122 -7.84 24.46 -4.23
CA GLY A 122 -9.23 24.01 -4.10
C GLY A 122 -10.26 25.05 -4.56
N GLU A 123 -10.01 26.34 -4.31
CA GLU A 123 -10.84 27.42 -4.86
C GLU A 123 -10.77 27.46 -6.39
N LEU A 124 -9.56 27.34 -6.96
CA LEU A 124 -9.35 27.30 -8.41
C LEU A 124 -9.96 26.04 -9.06
N GLU A 125 -9.90 24.87 -8.40
CA GLU A 125 -10.54 23.64 -8.87
C GLU A 125 -12.03 23.86 -9.13
N SER A 126 -12.73 24.54 -8.23
CA SER A 126 -14.16 24.86 -8.41
C SER A 126 -14.48 25.82 -9.57
N LYS A 127 -13.47 26.52 -10.12
CA LYS A 127 -13.61 27.53 -11.18
C LYS A 127 -13.09 27.06 -12.54
N VAL A 128 -12.02 26.25 -12.52
CA VAL A 128 -11.32 25.77 -13.72
C VAL A 128 -11.92 24.46 -14.20
N PHE A 129 -12.18 23.53 -13.28
CA PHE A 129 -12.69 22.22 -13.63
C PHE A 129 -14.21 22.22 -13.76
N SER A 130 -14.72 21.36 -14.65
CA SER A 130 -16.14 21.02 -14.66
C SER A 130 -16.57 20.36 -13.34
N SER A 131 -17.87 20.45 -13.01
CA SER A 131 -18.42 19.88 -11.77
C SER A 131 -18.17 18.37 -11.64
N GLU A 132 -18.15 17.66 -12.76
CA GLU A 132 -17.86 16.22 -12.77
C GLU A 132 -16.39 15.92 -12.45
N VAL A 133 -15.44 16.73 -12.96
CA VAL A 133 -14.02 16.58 -12.64
C VAL A 133 -13.75 16.86 -11.15
N VAL A 134 -14.42 17.88 -10.60
CA VAL A 134 -14.35 18.18 -9.16
C VAL A 134 -14.89 17.00 -8.34
N GLU A 135 -16.02 16.42 -8.75
CA GLU A 135 -16.61 15.27 -8.06
C GLU A 135 -15.71 14.02 -8.15
N TYR A 136 -15.16 13.74 -9.34
CA TYR A 136 -14.18 12.66 -9.55
C TYR A 136 -12.97 12.80 -8.63
N ARG A 137 -12.33 13.97 -8.60
CA ARG A 137 -11.16 14.23 -7.75
C ARG A 137 -11.47 14.09 -6.26
N ARG A 138 -12.64 14.59 -5.82
CA ARG A 138 -13.10 14.42 -4.43
C ARG A 138 -13.23 12.94 -4.06
N LEU A 139 -13.85 12.13 -4.93
CA LEU A 139 -14.03 10.70 -4.71
C LEU A 139 -12.71 9.93 -4.78
N GLN A 140 -11.80 10.30 -5.69
CA GLN A 140 -10.46 9.72 -5.80
C GLN A 140 -9.65 9.93 -4.51
N ILE A 141 -9.60 11.17 -3.99
CA ILE A 141 -8.93 11.48 -2.72
C ILE A 141 -9.59 10.73 -1.57
N GLY A 142 -10.92 10.81 -1.48
CA GLY A 142 -11.67 10.12 -0.42
C GLY A 142 -11.46 8.60 -0.44
N HIS A 143 -11.32 7.99 -1.62
CA HIS A 143 -11.08 6.56 -1.75
C HIS A 143 -9.66 6.20 -1.30
N ARG A 144 -8.66 6.97 -1.74
CA ARG A 144 -7.26 6.80 -1.35
C ARG A 144 -7.05 6.92 0.16
N ASP A 145 -7.79 7.82 0.81
CA ASP A 145 -7.73 8.03 2.25
C ASP A 145 -8.61 7.04 3.05
N GLY A 146 -9.31 6.13 2.37
CA GLY A 146 -10.21 5.13 2.97
C GLY A 146 -11.55 5.69 3.47
N ALA A 147 -11.85 6.97 3.21
CA ALA A 147 -13.11 7.62 3.57
C ALA A 147 -14.27 7.28 2.62
N VAL A 148 -13.96 6.90 1.37
CA VAL A 148 -14.93 6.50 0.34
C VAL A 148 -14.74 5.02 0.00
N PRO A 149 -15.77 4.17 0.18
CA PRO A 149 -15.71 2.77 -0.20
C PRO A 149 -15.46 2.58 -1.70
N PHE A 150 -14.78 1.49 -2.07
CA PHE A 150 -14.52 1.15 -3.48
C PHE A 150 -15.79 1.14 -4.32
N THR A 151 -16.91 0.64 -3.80
CA THR A 151 -18.19 0.56 -4.54
C THR A 151 -18.78 1.93 -4.88
N GLU A 152 -18.58 2.94 -4.04
CA GLU A 152 -19.00 4.31 -4.33
C GLU A 152 -18.06 4.95 -5.36
N TYR A 153 -16.75 4.76 -5.20
CA TYR A 153 -15.76 5.27 -6.15
C TYR A 153 -15.92 4.65 -7.55
N TRP A 154 -16.12 3.33 -7.61
CA TRP A 154 -16.29 2.58 -8.85
C TRP A 154 -17.49 3.06 -9.67
N LYS A 155 -18.60 3.45 -9.03
CA LYS A 155 -19.76 4.03 -9.74
C LYS A 155 -19.40 5.31 -10.51
N MET A 156 -18.54 6.15 -9.95
CA MET A 156 -18.03 7.32 -10.65
C MET A 156 -17.10 6.92 -11.80
N LEU A 157 -16.19 5.97 -11.56
CA LEU A 157 -15.31 5.46 -12.60
C LEU A 157 -16.08 4.84 -13.78
N GLU A 158 -17.09 3.99 -13.53
CA GLU A 158 -17.93 3.39 -14.57
C GLU A 158 -18.57 4.47 -15.47
N LYS A 159 -19.15 5.52 -14.88
CA LYS A 159 -19.73 6.64 -15.62
C LYS A 159 -18.70 7.34 -16.52
N ILE A 160 -17.48 7.54 -16.03
CA ILE A 160 -16.42 8.19 -16.81
C ILE A 160 -15.89 7.25 -17.90
N ILE A 161 -15.72 5.96 -17.60
CA ILE A 161 -15.29 4.93 -18.55
C ILE A 161 -16.27 4.81 -19.72
N GLU A 162 -17.58 4.73 -19.44
CA GLU A 162 -18.62 4.65 -20.47
C GLU A 162 -18.56 5.83 -21.45
N ARG A 163 -18.25 7.03 -20.94
CA ARG A 163 -18.15 8.23 -21.77
C ARG A 163 -16.82 8.34 -22.52
N THR A 164 -15.71 8.01 -21.85
CA THR A 164 -14.36 8.19 -22.40
C THR A 164 -13.90 7.03 -23.28
N GLY A 165 -14.56 5.87 -23.18
CA GLY A 165 -14.22 4.67 -23.92
C GLY A 165 -12.88 4.04 -23.51
N VAL A 166 -12.41 4.31 -22.29
CA VAL A 166 -11.17 3.71 -21.76
C VAL A 166 -11.38 2.21 -21.58
N ASP A 167 -10.54 1.41 -22.22
CA ASP A 167 -10.58 -0.04 -22.09
C ASP A 167 -9.85 -0.49 -20.81
N TYR A 168 -10.56 -1.26 -19.98
CA TYR A 168 -10.04 -1.88 -18.76
C TYR A 168 -10.20 -3.40 -18.76
N SER A 169 -10.56 -3.99 -19.92
CA SER A 169 -10.77 -5.44 -20.07
C SER A 169 -9.51 -6.27 -19.78
N SER A 170 -8.33 -5.67 -19.93
CA SER A 170 -7.05 -6.30 -19.63
C SER A 170 -6.70 -6.35 -18.13
N TYR A 171 -7.38 -5.56 -17.28
CA TYR A 171 -7.11 -5.48 -15.85
C TYR A 171 -7.82 -6.62 -15.11
N THR A 172 -7.10 -7.73 -14.94
CA THR A 172 -7.68 -9.01 -14.53
C THR A 172 -8.17 -8.96 -13.09
N HIS A 173 -7.39 -8.38 -12.18
CA HIS A 173 -7.72 -8.40 -10.76
C HIS A 173 -8.80 -7.35 -10.41
N LEU A 174 -8.78 -6.21 -11.08
CA LEU A 174 -9.82 -5.20 -11.02
C LEU A 174 -11.15 -5.75 -11.50
N ASN A 175 -11.18 -6.46 -12.64
CA ASN A 175 -12.40 -7.10 -13.13
C ASN A 175 -12.96 -8.11 -12.12
N LYS A 176 -12.10 -8.89 -11.45
CA LYS A 176 -12.52 -9.78 -10.36
C LYS A 176 -13.07 -9.01 -9.17
N LEU A 177 -12.42 -7.91 -8.75
CA LEU A 177 -12.91 -7.09 -7.64
C LEU A 177 -14.29 -6.48 -7.93
N VAL A 178 -14.47 -5.96 -9.15
CA VAL A 178 -15.75 -5.42 -9.61
C VAL A 178 -16.82 -6.51 -9.65
N GLN A 179 -16.48 -7.71 -10.12
CA GLN A 179 -17.38 -8.86 -10.09
C GLN A 179 -17.77 -9.24 -8.66
N THR A 180 -16.81 -9.30 -7.73
CA THR A 180 -17.10 -9.64 -6.33
C THR A 180 -17.97 -8.58 -5.66
N ALA A 181 -17.77 -7.30 -5.96
CA ALA A 181 -18.60 -6.22 -5.43
C ALA A 181 -20.06 -6.30 -5.94
N LYS A 182 -20.27 -6.74 -7.19
CA LYS A 182 -21.61 -6.97 -7.75
C LYS A 182 -22.29 -8.17 -7.07
N LEU A 183 -21.57 -9.28 -6.91
CA LEU A 183 -22.09 -10.46 -6.20
C LEU A 183 -22.43 -10.14 -4.74
N GLU A 184 -21.54 -9.41 -4.04
CA GLU A 184 -21.74 -9.03 -2.64
C GLU A 184 -23.02 -8.22 -2.41
N ALA A 185 -23.41 -7.37 -3.37
CA ALA A 185 -24.63 -6.59 -3.30
C ALA A 185 -25.91 -7.43 -3.47
N GLU A 186 -25.81 -8.63 -4.05
CA GLU A 186 -26.94 -9.54 -4.29
C GLU A 186 -27.11 -10.60 -3.18
N ILE A 187 -26.10 -10.80 -2.33
CA ILE A 187 -26.07 -11.87 -1.34
C ILE A 187 -26.66 -11.40 0.00
N ASP A 188 -27.65 -12.13 0.51
CA ASP A 188 -27.98 -12.12 1.93
C ASP A 188 -27.09 -13.13 2.67
N PHE A 189 -26.05 -12.66 3.37
CA PHE A 189 -25.08 -13.53 4.04
C PHE A 189 -25.69 -14.33 5.19
N GLU A 190 -26.72 -13.82 5.87
CA GLU A 190 -27.40 -14.59 6.92
C GLU A 190 -28.17 -15.75 6.30
N LYS A 191 -28.90 -15.47 5.23
CA LYS A 191 -29.63 -16.48 4.45
C LYS A 191 -28.68 -17.50 3.81
N ALA A 192 -27.58 -17.06 3.20
CA ALA A 192 -26.55 -17.93 2.63
C ALA A 192 -25.97 -18.92 3.65
N ASN A 193 -25.75 -18.48 4.89
CA ASN A 193 -25.26 -19.37 5.95
C ASN A 193 -26.31 -20.39 6.39
N GLN A 194 -27.59 -19.99 6.45
CA GLN A 194 -28.69 -20.92 6.74
C GLN A 194 -28.85 -21.95 5.61
N GLU A 195 -28.81 -21.51 4.36
CA GLU A 195 -28.86 -22.34 3.16
C GLU A 195 -27.70 -23.33 3.10
N ARG A 196 -26.48 -22.92 3.46
CA ARG A 196 -25.33 -23.83 3.60
C ARG A 196 -25.62 -24.96 4.58
N ASP A 197 -26.12 -24.63 5.76
CA ASP A 197 -26.37 -25.62 6.81
C ASP A 197 -27.50 -26.59 6.40
N GLN A 198 -28.53 -26.07 5.73
CA GLN A 198 -29.58 -26.89 5.11
C GLN A 198 -29.01 -27.82 4.03
N LEU A 199 -28.16 -27.30 3.14
CA LEU A 199 -27.53 -28.09 2.08
C LEU A 199 -26.65 -29.20 2.66
N VAL A 200 -25.86 -28.92 3.69
CA VAL A 200 -25.04 -29.93 4.38
C VAL A 200 -25.92 -31.02 4.98
N ASN A 201 -27.07 -30.68 5.56
CA ASN A 201 -27.99 -31.66 6.11
C ASN A 201 -28.66 -32.51 5.01
N GLU A 202 -29.06 -31.90 3.90
CA GLU A 202 -29.62 -32.63 2.76
C GLU A 202 -28.59 -33.58 2.14
N LEU A 203 -27.36 -33.11 1.95
CA LEU A 203 -26.24 -33.92 1.48
C LEU A 203 -26.03 -35.14 2.38
N LYS A 204 -25.93 -34.95 3.71
CA LYS A 204 -25.77 -36.07 4.66
C LYS A 204 -26.85 -37.16 4.54
N SER A 205 -28.06 -36.80 4.10
CA SER A 205 -29.16 -37.76 3.90
C SER A 205 -29.09 -38.56 2.58
N LYS A 206 -28.33 -38.06 1.59
CA LYS A 206 -28.23 -38.63 0.23
C LYS A 206 -26.86 -39.23 -0.10
N LEU A 207 -25.82 -38.82 0.61
CA LEU A 207 -24.44 -39.23 0.36
C LEU A 207 -24.20 -40.70 0.73
N THR A 208 -23.26 -41.33 0.00
CA THR A 208 -22.73 -42.64 0.39
C THR A 208 -21.87 -42.53 1.65
N PRO A 209 -21.68 -43.62 2.44
CA PRO A 209 -20.85 -43.58 3.65
C PRO A 209 -19.44 -43.02 3.42
N LYS A 210 -18.82 -43.37 2.28
CA LYS A 210 -17.51 -42.86 1.88
C LYS A 210 -17.54 -41.35 1.62
N ALA A 211 -18.55 -40.86 0.91
CA ALA A 211 -18.68 -39.42 0.63
C ALA A 211 -19.01 -38.60 1.89
N ILE A 212 -19.68 -39.19 2.90
CA ILE A 212 -19.88 -38.56 4.20
C ILE A 212 -18.56 -38.42 4.97
N GLU A 213 -17.70 -39.45 4.93
CA GLU A 213 -16.36 -39.41 5.51
C GLU A 213 -15.52 -38.31 4.86
N ASP A 214 -15.46 -38.29 3.52
CA ASP A 214 -14.74 -37.26 2.75
C ASP A 214 -15.25 -35.83 3.07
N LEU A 215 -16.57 -35.64 3.17
CA LEU A 215 -17.18 -34.36 3.52
C LEU A 215 -16.83 -33.94 4.97
N THR A 216 -16.81 -34.89 5.90
CA THR A 216 -16.49 -34.65 7.31
C THR A 216 -15.02 -34.25 7.47
N ASP A 217 -14.12 -34.92 6.76
CA ASP A 217 -12.70 -34.59 6.74
C ASP A 217 -12.46 -33.19 6.19
N ARG A 218 -13.08 -32.83 5.05
CA ARG A 218 -12.99 -31.48 4.48
C ARG A 218 -13.56 -30.41 5.41
N ALA A 219 -14.68 -30.67 6.07
CA ALA A 219 -15.25 -29.75 7.06
C ALA A 219 -14.31 -29.56 8.27
N LEU A 220 -13.59 -30.60 8.69
CA LEU A 220 -12.55 -30.49 9.71
C LEU A 220 -11.37 -29.64 9.22
N GLN A 221 -10.87 -29.88 7.99
CA GLN A 221 -9.81 -29.05 7.41
C GLN A 221 -10.21 -27.58 7.35
N PHE A 222 -11.48 -27.29 7.00
CA PHE A 222 -12.00 -25.92 6.95
C PHE A 222 -12.01 -25.27 8.34
N LYS A 223 -12.51 -25.98 9.36
CA LYS A 223 -12.46 -25.50 10.76
C LYS A 223 -11.04 -25.28 11.29
N LEU A 224 -10.08 -26.06 10.81
CA LEU A 224 -8.66 -25.94 11.15
C LEU A 224 -7.94 -24.87 10.32
N GLY A 225 -8.63 -24.16 9.42
CA GLY A 225 -8.03 -23.14 8.54
C GLY A 225 -7.09 -23.70 7.47
N LYS A 226 -7.13 -25.02 7.20
CA LYS A 226 -6.27 -25.69 6.21
C LYS A 226 -6.83 -25.67 4.79
N THR A 227 -8.09 -25.27 4.62
CA THR A 227 -8.71 -24.98 3.33
C THR A 227 -9.41 -23.64 3.40
N THR A 228 -9.48 -22.95 2.27
CA THR A 228 -10.12 -21.65 2.16
C THR A 228 -11.66 -21.79 2.11
N PRO A 229 -12.43 -20.76 2.50
CA PRO A 229 -13.88 -20.73 2.36
C PRO A 229 -14.36 -21.04 0.94
N GLY A 230 -13.75 -20.45 -0.08
CA GLY A 230 -14.09 -20.64 -1.50
C GLY A 230 -13.95 -22.10 -1.92
N ASN A 231 -12.83 -22.74 -1.58
CA ASN A 231 -12.61 -24.17 -1.87
C ASN A 231 -13.63 -25.08 -1.16
N PHE A 232 -13.96 -24.78 0.10
CA PHE A 232 -14.94 -25.58 0.85
C PHE A 232 -16.36 -25.39 0.30
N HIS A 233 -16.78 -24.14 0.08
CA HIS A 233 -18.12 -23.83 -0.43
C HIS A 233 -18.31 -24.34 -1.87
N ALA A 234 -17.31 -24.19 -2.74
CA ALA A 234 -17.35 -24.75 -4.10
C ALA A 234 -17.53 -26.27 -4.08
N HIS A 235 -16.82 -26.96 -3.18
CA HIS A 235 -16.97 -28.40 -3.02
C HIS A 235 -18.40 -28.81 -2.61
N LEU A 236 -19.05 -28.07 -1.71
CA LEU A 236 -20.45 -28.34 -1.34
C LEU A 236 -21.39 -28.18 -2.54
N VAL A 237 -21.20 -27.14 -3.35
CA VAL A 237 -21.99 -26.90 -4.56
C VAL A 237 -21.77 -28.00 -5.60
N ASP A 238 -20.54 -28.44 -5.81
CA ASP A 238 -20.22 -29.52 -6.75
C ASP A 238 -20.81 -30.86 -6.30
N LEU A 239 -20.75 -31.15 -4.99
CA LEU A 239 -21.33 -32.35 -4.42
C LEU A 239 -22.86 -32.34 -4.52
N ALA A 240 -23.50 -31.18 -4.33
CA ALA A 240 -24.94 -31.01 -4.54
C ALA A 240 -25.35 -31.32 -5.98
N LYS A 241 -24.57 -30.84 -6.96
CA LYS A 241 -24.80 -31.12 -8.39
C LYS A 241 -24.63 -32.61 -8.71
N GLU A 242 -23.57 -33.25 -8.20
CA GLU A 242 -23.30 -34.67 -8.42
C GLU A 242 -24.45 -35.57 -7.94
N TYR A 243 -25.05 -35.24 -6.80
CA TYR A 243 -26.16 -35.98 -6.19
C TYR A 243 -27.56 -35.48 -6.61
N GLY A 244 -27.62 -34.60 -7.62
CA GLY A 244 -28.88 -34.12 -8.21
C GLY A 244 -29.75 -33.31 -7.24
N ILE A 245 -29.16 -32.60 -6.29
CA ILE A 245 -29.87 -31.67 -5.40
C ILE A 245 -30.22 -30.41 -6.19
N SER A 246 -31.47 -29.95 -6.07
CA SER A 246 -31.93 -28.73 -6.76
C SER A 246 -31.18 -27.49 -6.22
N PRO A 247 -30.70 -26.58 -7.08
CA PRO A 247 -30.01 -25.37 -6.64
C PRO A 247 -30.96 -24.26 -6.13
N LEU A 248 -32.25 -24.31 -6.50
CA LEU A 248 -33.23 -23.25 -6.21
C LEU A 248 -33.39 -22.90 -4.72
N PRO A 249 -33.32 -23.85 -3.75
CA PRO A 249 -33.41 -23.51 -2.33
C PRO A 249 -32.13 -22.87 -1.76
N PHE A 250 -31.04 -22.82 -2.53
CA PHE A 250 -29.69 -22.48 -2.06
C PHE A 250 -29.06 -21.34 -2.89
N GLU A 251 -29.88 -20.44 -3.44
CA GLU A 251 -29.45 -19.38 -4.35
C GLU A 251 -28.40 -18.45 -3.72
N ASP A 252 -28.64 -17.95 -2.50
CA ASP A 252 -27.70 -17.07 -1.79
C ASP A 252 -26.41 -17.80 -1.43
N PHE A 253 -26.49 -19.08 -1.02
CA PHE A 253 -25.30 -19.87 -0.77
C PHE A 253 -24.47 -20.12 -2.03
N ILE A 254 -25.10 -20.37 -3.18
CA ILE A 254 -24.41 -20.55 -4.46
C ILE A 254 -23.71 -19.25 -4.87
N LEU A 255 -24.37 -18.10 -4.72
CA LEU A 255 -23.75 -16.80 -4.97
C LEU A 255 -22.57 -16.54 -4.01
N TYR A 256 -22.73 -16.88 -2.72
CA TYR A 256 -21.65 -16.75 -1.74
C TYR A 256 -20.45 -17.67 -2.05
N ALA A 257 -20.70 -18.90 -2.50
CA ALA A 257 -19.63 -19.79 -2.94
C ALA A 257 -18.86 -19.21 -4.14
N GLN A 258 -19.57 -18.64 -5.12
CA GLN A 258 -18.95 -17.97 -6.27
C GLN A 258 -18.14 -16.74 -5.85
N TYR A 259 -18.72 -15.89 -5.00
CA TYR A 259 -18.04 -14.73 -4.43
C TYR A 259 -16.72 -15.13 -3.77
N ALA A 260 -16.75 -16.12 -2.86
CA ALA A 260 -15.56 -16.55 -2.11
C ALA A 260 -14.46 -17.09 -3.03
N VAL A 261 -14.81 -17.88 -4.05
CA VAL A 261 -13.85 -18.40 -5.03
C VAL A 261 -13.18 -17.29 -5.83
N VAL A 262 -13.95 -16.30 -6.30
CA VAL A 262 -13.39 -15.19 -7.09
C VAL A 262 -12.54 -14.28 -6.21
N TYR A 263 -13.02 -13.95 -5.01
CA TYR A 263 -12.35 -13.08 -4.07
C TYR A 263 -10.97 -13.60 -3.65
N GLU A 264 -10.85 -14.90 -3.40
CA GLU A 264 -9.59 -15.56 -3.04
C GLU A 264 -8.53 -15.54 -4.15
N GLN A 265 -8.91 -15.24 -5.39
CA GLN A 265 -7.99 -15.11 -6.52
C GLN A 265 -7.58 -13.66 -6.82
N ILE A 266 -8.01 -12.71 -5.99
CA ILE A 266 -7.67 -11.29 -6.13
C ILE A 266 -6.30 -11.06 -5.48
N ASP A 267 -5.37 -10.53 -6.26
CA ASP A 267 -4.14 -9.94 -5.75
C ASP A 267 -4.39 -8.46 -5.54
N LEU A 268 -4.60 -8.05 -4.29
CA LEU A 268 -4.91 -6.68 -3.92
C LEU A 268 -3.78 -5.71 -4.29
N ILE A 269 -2.52 -6.14 -4.26
CA ILE A 269 -1.38 -5.28 -4.67
C ILE A 269 -1.49 -4.97 -6.16
N THR A 270 -1.81 -5.99 -6.97
CA THR A 270 -2.02 -5.82 -8.40
C THR A 270 -3.26 -4.97 -8.69
N VAL A 271 -4.35 -5.09 -7.91
CA VAL A 271 -5.53 -4.21 -8.04
C VAL A 271 -5.16 -2.74 -7.90
N PHE A 272 -4.36 -2.35 -6.89
CA PHE A 272 -3.97 -0.96 -6.71
C PHE A 272 -3.24 -0.41 -7.95
N ASN A 273 -2.32 -1.20 -8.51
CA ASN A 273 -1.61 -0.82 -9.73
C ASN A 273 -2.55 -0.70 -10.95
N GLU A 274 -3.50 -1.63 -11.11
CA GLU A 274 -4.50 -1.59 -12.18
C GLU A 274 -5.44 -0.37 -12.05
N ILE A 275 -5.84 0.00 -10.83
CA ILE A 275 -6.63 1.22 -10.57
C ILE A 275 -5.82 2.47 -10.95
N GLU A 276 -4.56 2.59 -10.53
CA GLU A 276 -3.72 3.74 -10.89
C GLU A 276 -3.54 3.88 -12.41
N GLN A 277 -3.38 2.75 -13.12
CA GLN A 277 -3.29 2.76 -14.59
C GLN A 277 -4.60 3.18 -15.25
N LEU A 278 -5.74 2.70 -14.73
CA LEU A 278 -7.07 3.11 -15.18
C LEU A 278 -7.30 4.61 -14.96
N GLU A 279 -6.99 5.13 -13.77
CA GLU A 279 -7.08 6.54 -13.43
C GLU A 279 -6.23 7.39 -14.39
N SER A 280 -4.98 7.00 -14.66
CA SER A 280 -4.13 7.69 -15.62
C SER A 280 -4.72 7.68 -17.04
N GLY A 281 -5.36 6.58 -17.44
CA GLY A 281 -6.08 6.48 -18.72
C GLY A 281 -7.29 7.41 -18.79
N ILE A 282 -8.06 7.47 -17.70
CA ILE A 282 -9.22 8.35 -17.55
C ILE A 282 -8.80 9.82 -17.61
N GLU A 283 -7.80 10.22 -16.83
CA GLU A 283 -7.34 11.60 -16.71
C GLU A 283 -6.91 12.20 -18.06
N LYS A 284 -6.33 11.41 -18.96
CA LYS A 284 -5.94 11.86 -20.33
C LYS A 284 -7.11 12.36 -21.16
N ASN A 285 -8.29 11.77 -20.96
CA ASN A 285 -9.51 12.06 -21.71
C ASN A 285 -10.55 12.86 -20.91
N LEU A 286 -10.38 12.94 -19.59
CA LEU A 286 -11.30 13.61 -18.67
C LEU A 286 -11.17 15.14 -18.76
N TYR A 287 -9.95 15.66 -18.88
CA TYR A 287 -9.71 17.10 -19.06
C TYR A 287 -9.94 17.46 -20.54
N VAL A 288 -10.99 18.22 -20.84
CA VAL A 288 -11.41 18.50 -22.22
C VAL A 288 -10.69 19.74 -22.75
N SER A 289 -10.64 20.80 -21.96
CA SER A 289 -10.04 22.06 -22.38
C SER A 289 -8.52 22.09 -22.15
N LYS A 290 -7.81 22.93 -22.93
CA LYS A 290 -6.38 23.18 -22.71
C LYS A 290 -6.13 23.72 -21.29
N GLU A 291 -7.03 24.56 -20.78
CA GLU A 291 -6.93 25.14 -19.46
C GLU A 291 -7.06 24.08 -18.36
N GLU A 292 -8.04 23.17 -18.46
CA GLU A 292 -8.18 22.05 -17.51
C GLU A 292 -6.94 21.16 -17.49
N LYS A 293 -6.34 20.85 -18.66
CA LYS A 293 -5.12 20.05 -18.74
C LYS A 293 -3.93 20.74 -18.07
N GLN A 294 -3.70 22.01 -18.39
CA GLN A 294 -2.63 22.80 -17.78
C GLN A 294 -2.82 22.94 -16.27
N PHE A 295 -4.06 23.13 -15.83
CA PHE A 295 -4.35 23.25 -14.41
C PHE A 295 -4.20 21.90 -13.68
N ALA A 296 -4.57 20.78 -14.31
CA ALA A 296 -4.33 19.45 -13.76
C ALA A 296 -2.83 19.17 -13.57
N GLU A 297 -1.99 19.48 -14.57
CA GLU A 297 -0.53 19.41 -14.45
C GLU A 297 -0.02 20.29 -13.30
N PHE A 298 -0.53 21.51 -13.19
CA PHE A 298 -0.17 22.43 -12.10
C PHE A 298 -0.57 21.88 -10.72
N THR A 299 -1.77 21.31 -10.57
CA THR A 299 -2.18 20.67 -9.31
C THR A 299 -1.24 19.53 -8.92
N ARG A 300 -0.74 18.77 -9.91
CA ARG A 300 0.23 17.69 -9.67
C ARG A 300 1.58 18.24 -9.20
N VAL A 301 2.07 19.33 -9.81
CA VAL A 301 3.28 20.03 -9.36
C VAL A 301 3.15 20.47 -7.91
N ILE A 302 2.02 21.09 -7.53
CA ILE A 302 1.79 21.56 -6.15
C ILE A 302 1.73 20.39 -5.17
N GLN A 303 1.04 19.30 -5.50
CA GLN A 303 1.01 18.09 -4.65
C GLN A 303 2.40 17.50 -4.43
N VAL A 304 3.20 17.39 -5.49
CA VAL A 304 4.57 16.86 -5.40
C VAL A 304 5.46 17.83 -4.61
N LEU A 305 5.32 19.14 -4.80
CA LEU A 305 6.05 20.15 -4.04
C LEU A 305 5.72 20.08 -2.53
N THR A 306 4.46 19.89 -2.18
CA THR A 306 4.04 19.69 -0.78
C THR A 306 4.73 18.48 -0.19
N LYS A 307 4.65 17.31 -0.84
CA LYS A 307 5.34 16.09 -0.37
C LYS A 307 6.85 16.26 -0.30
N PHE A 308 7.42 16.97 -1.26
CA PHE A 308 8.85 17.27 -1.32
C PHE A 308 9.29 18.04 -0.06
N LEU A 309 8.62 19.15 0.25
CA LEU A 309 8.93 19.99 1.41
C LEU A 309 8.56 19.33 2.75
N GLU A 310 7.60 18.40 2.75
CA GLU A 310 7.21 17.62 3.94
C GLU A 310 8.04 16.35 4.18
N THR A 311 9.09 16.08 3.39
CA THR A 311 9.90 14.84 3.48
C THR A 311 9.10 13.54 3.24
N LYS A 312 8.04 13.59 2.41
CA LYS A 312 7.12 12.48 2.10
C LYS A 312 7.07 12.10 0.62
N LEU A 313 8.10 12.46 -0.15
CA LEU A 313 8.16 12.15 -1.57
C LEU A 313 8.35 10.65 -1.78
N SER A 314 7.52 10.05 -2.65
CA SER A 314 7.73 8.68 -3.12
C SER A 314 8.74 8.62 -4.27
N THR A 315 9.27 7.45 -4.60
CA THR A 315 10.15 7.24 -5.77
C THR A 315 9.53 7.74 -7.08
N ASN A 316 8.22 7.51 -7.27
CA ASN A 316 7.49 7.99 -8.45
C ASN A 316 7.35 9.52 -8.46
N ASP A 317 7.10 10.12 -7.29
CA ASP A 317 7.04 11.58 -7.17
C ASP A 317 8.43 12.21 -7.40
N GLU A 318 9.52 11.57 -6.96
CA GLU A 318 10.89 12.01 -7.25
C GLU A 318 11.20 11.97 -8.74
N PHE A 319 10.90 10.87 -9.41
CA PHE A 319 11.08 10.75 -10.85
C PHE A 319 10.32 11.84 -11.60
N TYR A 320 9.07 12.10 -11.21
CA TYR A 320 8.27 13.19 -11.77
C TYR A 320 8.93 14.56 -11.54
N TYR A 321 9.37 14.85 -10.32
CA TYR A 321 10.09 16.08 -9.99
C TYR A 321 11.32 16.29 -10.88
N ARG A 322 12.18 15.27 -10.99
CA ARG A 322 13.41 15.33 -11.80
C ARG A 322 13.15 15.56 -13.29
N GLN A 323 12.05 15.04 -13.84
CA GLN A 323 11.68 15.29 -15.24
C GLN A 323 11.08 16.68 -15.49
N HIS A 324 10.57 17.34 -14.46
CA HIS A 324 9.82 18.58 -14.57
C HIS A 324 10.42 19.72 -13.74
N GLU A 325 11.71 19.69 -13.38
CA GLU A 325 12.35 20.64 -12.44
C GLU A 325 12.00 22.12 -12.71
N LYS A 326 11.94 22.53 -13.98
CA LYS A 326 11.55 23.90 -14.38
C LYS A 326 10.15 24.32 -13.93
N GLN A 327 9.22 23.38 -13.84
CA GLN A 327 7.84 23.64 -13.40
C GLN A 327 7.77 23.81 -11.88
N PHE A 328 8.74 23.25 -11.14
CA PHE A 328 8.86 23.40 -9.69
C PHE A 328 9.59 24.67 -9.27
N GLU A 329 10.19 25.41 -10.21
CA GLU A 329 10.73 26.74 -9.93
C GLU A 329 9.61 27.67 -9.44
N ILE A 330 9.84 28.35 -8.32
CA ILE A 330 8.84 29.24 -7.71
C ILE A 330 8.44 30.39 -8.65
N SER A 331 9.33 30.81 -9.55
CA SER A 331 8.99 31.75 -10.63
C SER A 331 7.94 31.20 -11.60
N SER A 332 8.05 29.94 -11.99
CA SER A 332 7.09 29.26 -12.87
C SER A 332 5.74 29.07 -12.17
N ILE A 333 5.77 28.62 -10.91
CA ILE A 333 4.57 28.46 -10.08
C ILE A 333 3.86 29.80 -9.90
N ARG A 334 4.61 30.86 -9.54
CA ARG A 334 4.08 32.20 -9.33
C ARG A 334 3.47 32.78 -10.60
N ALA A 335 4.16 32.66 -11.74
CA ALA A 335 3.67 33.20 -13.01
C ALA A 335 2.32 32.59 -13.39
N TYR A 336 2.18 31.28 -13.28
CA TYR A 336 0.94 30.60 -13.62
C TYR A 336 -0.18 30.84 -12.57
N LEU A 337 0.18 30.89 -11.30
CA LEU A 337 -0.77 31.20 -10.24
C LEU A 337 -1.31 32.63 -10.37
N ASP A 338 -0.44 33.63 -10.63
CA ASP A 338 -0.82 35.03 -10.87
C ASP A 338 -1.77 35.17 -12.06
N GLU A 339 -1.56 34.40 -13.14
CA GLU A 339 -2.47 34.36 -14.30
C GLU A 339 -3.86 33.84 -13.91
N LEU A 340 -3.93 32.70 -13.23
CA LEU A 340 -5.19 32.06 -12.85
C LEU A 340 -5.98 32.89 -11.83
N VAL A 341 -5.31 33.34 -10.76
CA VAL A 341 -5.97 34.11 -9.70
C VAL A 341 -6.42 35.48 -10.22
N GLY A 342 -5.68 36.09 -11.14
CA GLY A 342 -6.08 37.31 -11.84
C GLY A 342 -7.31 37.10 -12.73
N LYS A 343 -7.38 35.97 -13.45
CA LYS A 343 -8.53 35.61 -14.29
C LYS A 343 -9.80 35.34 -13.48
N TYR A 344 -9.68 34.67 -12.33
CA TYR A 344 -10.82 34.26 -11.51
C TYR A 344 -11.11 35.18 -10.31
N GLY A 345 -10.31 36.23 -10.10
CA GLY A 345 -10.51 37.22 -9.03
C GLY A 345 -10.26 36.67 -7.62
N ILE A 346 -9.27 35.78 -7.47
CA ILE A 346 -8.90 35.16 -6.19
C ILE A 346 -7.73 35.93 -5.58
N ASP A 347 -7.78 36.23 -4.28
CA ASP A 347 -6.61 36.72 -3.55
C ASP A 347 -5.86 35.55 -2.90
N TYR A 348 -4.61 35.33 -3.31
CA TYR A 348 -3.75 34.27 -2.81
C TYR A 348 -2.58 34.80 -1.98
N LYS A 349 -2.18 36.06 -2.15
CA LYS A 349 -0.98 36.63 -1.51
C LYS A 349 -1.14 36.76 0.00
N SER A 350 -2.38 36.79 0.47
CA SER A 350 -2.74 36.75 1.89
C SER A 350 -2.77 35.33 2.48
N LYS A 351 -2.71 34.29 1.64
CA LYS A 351 -2.89 32.89 2.03
C LYS A 351 -1.60 32.06 2.00
N ALA A 352 -0.64 32.39 1.12
CA ALA A 352 0.62 31.65 1.02
C ALA A 352 1.81 32.52 0.62
N ASP A 353 2.93 32.39 1.33
CA ASP A 353 4.23 32.99 1.03
C ASP A 353 5.10 32.02 0.21
N LEU A 354 5.04 32.17 -1.12
CA LEU A 354 5.85 31.39 -2.05
C LEU A 354 7.36 31.66 -1.91
N ASP A 355 7.76 32.86 -1.45
CA ASP A 355 9.19 33.18 -1.23
C ASP A 355 9.73 32.44 0.00
N LEU A 356 8.90 32.22 1.01
CA LEU A 356 9.25 31.34 2.13
C LEU A 356 9.44 29.90 1.65
N LEU A 357 8.51 29.34 0.87
CA LEU A 357 8.65 27.98 0.31
C LEU A 357 9.93 27.85 -0.52
N ASN A 358 10.25 28.85 -1.35
CA ASN A 358 11.45 28.87 -2.19
C ASN A 358 12.75 28.68 -1.41
N LYS A 359 12.84 29.25 -0.20
CA LYS A 359 14.04 29.16 0.65
C LYS A 359 14.34 27.73 1.10
N PHE A 360 13.33 26.87 1.16
CA PHE A 360 13.46 25.49 1.66
C PHE A 360 13.57 24.44 0.55
N ILE A 361 13.27 24.79 -0.70
CA ILE A 361 13.44 23.88 -1.85
C ILE A 361 14.87 23.32 -1.95
N PRO A 362 15.95 24.12 -1.84
CA PRO A 362 17.31 23.59 -1.90
C PRO A 362 17.64 22.60 -0.76
N SER A 363 17.13 22.86 0.46
CA SER A 363 17.32 21.96 1.60
C SER A 363 16.58 20.64 1.41
N ALA A 364 15.36 20.70 0.86
CA ALA A 364 14.59 19.49 0.51
C ALA A 364 15.28 18.71 -0.62
N ASP A 365 15.79 19.37 -1.66
CA ASP A 365 16.54 18.68 -2.73
C ASP A 365 17.79 17.99 -2.19
N LYS A 366 18.53 18.68 -1.32
CA LYS A 366 19.70 18.11 -0.64
C LYS A 366 19.32 16.86 0.16
N PHE A 367 18.21 16.90 0.90
CA PHE A 367 17.74 15.75 1.68
C PHE A 367 17.53 14.52 0.77
N TYR A 368 16.77 14.63 -0.31
CA TYR A 368 16.51 13.47 -1.19
C TYR A 368 17.76 12.98 -1.93
N ARG A 369 18.67 13.87 -2.32
CA ARG A 369 19.98 13.46 -2.86
C ARG A 369 20.78 12.65 -1.84
N GLN A 370 20.83 13.11 -0.58
CA GLN A 370 21.52 12.39 0.50
C GLN A 370 20.89 11.03 0.78
N VAL A 371 19.55 10.92 0.75
CA VAL A 371 18.85 9.63 0.87
C VAL A 371 19.28 8.69 -0.25
N LYS A 372 19.34 9.18 -1.49
CA LYS A 372 19.80 8.40 -2.63
C LYS A 372 21.26 7.98 -2.49
N ASP A 373 22.15 8.90 -2.14
CA ASP A 373 23.59 8.61 -1.97
C ASP A 373 23.81 7.58 -0.84
N ARG A 374 23.05 7.69 0.27
CA ARG A 374 23.07 6.70 1.36
C ARG A 374 22.59 5.33 0.87
N ASN A 375 21.48 5.26 0.14
CA ASN A 375 20.98 4.00 -0.43
C ASN A 375 21.99 3.36 -1.40
N ASP A 376 22.64 4.16 -2.25
CA ASP A 376 23.66 3.71 -3.18
C ASP A 376 24.90 3.18 -2.41
N ALA A 377 25.26 3.79 -1.27
CA ALA A 377 26.33 3.31 -0.40
C ALA A 377 25.99 2.00 0.32
N LEU A 378 24.77 1.86 0.86
CA LEU A 378 24.29 0.61 1.47
C LEU A 378 24.43 -0.57 0.50
N LEU A 379 24.05 -0.37 -0.76
CA LEU A 379 24.18 -1.40 -1.81
C LEU A 379 25.63 -1.69 -2.20
N SER A 380 26.51 -0.70 -2.12
CA SER A 380 27.94 -0.86 -2.43
C SER A 380 28.72 -1.56 -1.32
N ASN A 381 28.18 -1.55 -0.09
CA ASN A 381 28.76 -2.18 1.09
C ASN A 381 28.31 -3.65 1.29
N LEU A 382 27.38 -4.13 0.46
CA LEU A 382 26.96 -5.53 0.34
C LEU A 382 27.79 -6.26 -0.73
#